data_AF-A0A260ZGF3-F1
#
_entry.id   AF-A0A260ZGF3-F1
#
_cell.length_a   1.000
_cell.length_b   1.000
_cell.length_c   1.000
_cell.angle_alpha   90.00
_cell.angle_beta   90.00
_cell.angle_gamma   90.00
#
_symmetry.space_group_name_H-M   'P 1'
#
loop_
_entity.id
_entity.type
_entity.pdbx_description
1 polymer ?
#
loop_
_entity_poly.entity_id
_entity_poly.type
_entity_poly.pdbx_seq_one_letter_code
_entity_poly.pdbx_strand_id
1 'polypeptide(L)'
;MENTIKRVDIKYRSHTCHIRDRSSGISIGIALMSVFCGTRPIYTEKHCLTRKELSRWWGPKDTTDFKKLMKVLEKIVSIFPCDQIGFYFHQMFMKTTRIRTVLNHPVFKKCDSLGVIRGKVTTKEMNSILDAYWVRSEVDMFNESFYIKMEDDIPEDELFNGITRLNSNRLSFPTYFLMANTTKIHRKRQIIFIYYDEKKLKLSAWSPEDIWKDINGRDICRQIELDALKDAEKRNELKKKLEENDDEEIKKEIRELDEKLLELEVRGKFSIIES
;
A
#
# COMPACT_ATOMS: atom_id res chain seq x y z
N MET A 1 26.91 -28.26 -26.19
CA MET A 1 27.67 -27.16 -25.58
C MET A 1 26.71 -26.37 -24.72
N GLU A 2 26.78 -26.57 -23.40
CA GLU A 2 26.07 -25.75 -22.43
C GLU A 2 26.73 -24.38 -22.40
N ASN A 3 26.04 -23.35 -22.88
CA ASN A 3 26.43 -21.97 -22.63
C ASN A 3 26.01 -21.64 -21.20
N THR A 4 26.80 -22.10 -20.24
CA THR A 4 26.72 -21.66 -18.85
C THR A 4 27.10 -20.18 -18.83
N ILE A 5 26.10 -19.30 -18.78
CA ILE A 5 26.33 -17.90 -18.48
C ILE A 5 26.91 -17.87 -17.07
N LYS A 6 28.19 -17.49 -16.98
CA LYS A 6 28.89 -17.27 -15.71
C LYS A 6 27.99 -16.41 -14.82
N ARG A 7 27.75 -16.87 -13.60
CA ARG A 7 27.09 -16.09 -12.56
C ARG A 7 27.88 -14.78 -12.41
N VAL A 8 27.28 -13.67 -12.81
CA VAL A 8 27.86 -12.34 -12.59
C VAL A 8 27.07 -11.73 -11.43
N ASP A 9 27.72 -11.59 -10.29
CA ASP A 9 27.16 -10.84 -9.16
C ASP A 9 27.28 -9.36 -9.50
N ILE A 10 26.17 -8.76 -9.94
CA ILE A 10 26.11 -7.35 -10.28
C ILE A 10 25.29 -6.66 -9.18
N LYS A 11 25.94 -5.74 -8.45
CA LYS A 11 25.28 -4.90 -7.45
C LYS A 11 24.50 -3.79 -8.16
N TYR A 12 23.17 -3.89 -8.17
CA TYR A 12 22.26 -2.91 -8.77
C TYR A 12 21.54 -2.06 -7.73
N ARG A 13 21.03 -0.88 -8.11
CA ARG A 13 20.21 -0.01 -7.26
C ARG A 13 18.70 -0.08 -7.54
N SER A 14 18.27 -0.53 -8.73
CA SER A 14 16.85 -0.76 -9.03
C SER A 14 16.65 -1.65 -10.26
N HIS A 15 15.57 -2.44 -10.26
CA HIS A 15 15.14 -3.28 -11.38
C HIS A 15 13.68 -2.96 -11.70
N THR A 16 13.34 -2.73 -12.96
CA THR A 16 11.96 -2.49 -13.38
C THR A 16 11.55 -3.48 -14.45
N CYS A 17 10.81 -4.52 -14.07
CA CYS A 17 10.18 -5.42 -15.03
C CYS A 17 8.74 -4.94 -15.33
N HIS A 18 8.49 -4.56 -16.57
CA HIS A 18 7.15 -4.34 -17.09
C HIS A 18 6.66 -5.65 -17.70
N ILE A 19 5.58 -6.24 -17.19
CA ILE A 19 4.93 -7.39 -17.84
C ILE A 19 3.53 -6.97 -18.23
N ARG A 20 3.30 -6.75 -19.52
CA ARG A 20 1.97 -6.59 -20.12
C ARG A 20 1.85 -7.63 -21.22
N ASP A 21 0.74 -8.35 -21.30
CA ASP A 21 0.49 -9.42 -22.30
C ASP A 21 1.03 -9.07 -23.71
N ARG A 22 0.80 -7.84 -24.18
CA ARG A 22 1.33 -7.31 -25.45
C ARG A 22 2.49 -6.31 -25.32
N SER A 23 2.89 -5.97 -24.09
CA SER A 23 3.92 -4.95 -23.80
C SER A 23 4.87 -5.25 -22.64
N SER A 24 5.54 -6.41 -22.65
CA SER A 24 6.41 -6.86 -21.54
C SER A 24 7.91 -6.55 -21.72
N GLY A 25 8.54 -5.66 -20.97
CA GLY A 25 9.99 -5.45 -20.99
C GLY A 25 10.65 -5.72 -19.63
N ILE A 26 11.91 -6.15 -19.61
CA ILE A 26 12.75 -6.05 -18.40
C ILE A 26 13.66 -4.84 -18.61
N SER A 27 13.58 -3.85 -17.73
CA SER A 27 14.47 -2.71 -17.68
C SER A 27 15.40 -2.87 -16.48
N ILE A 28 16.70 -2.87 -16.74
CA ILE A 28 17.75 -2.88 -15.72
C ILE A 28 18.53 -1.58 -15.91
N GLY A 29 18.44 -0.68 -14.92
CA GLY A 29 18.98 0.67 -15.01
C GLY A 29 20.23 0.89 -14.14
N ILE A 30 21.25 1.54 -14.71
CA ILE A 30 22.39 2.14 -13.97
C ILE A 30 22.52 3.59 -14.41
N ALA A 31 22.24 4.55 -13.51
CA ALA A 31 22.30 5.99 -13.78
C ALA A 31 21.49 6.43 -15.03
N LEU A 32 22.10 6.40 -16.23
CA LEU A 32 21.53 6.72 -17.54
C LEU A 32 21.58 5.55 -18.56
N MET A 33 22.02 4.35 -18.15
CA MET A 33 22.16 3.18 -19.02
C MET A 33 21.06 2.17 -18.72
N SER A 34 20.42 1.65 -19.77
CA SER A 34 19.39 0.61 -19.70
C SER A 34 19.84 -0.60 -20.51
N VAL A 35 19.83 -1.80 -19.91
CA VAL A 35 20.07 -3.05 -20.64
C VAL A 35 18.74 -3.62 -21.10
N PHE A 36 18.61 -3.80 -22.42
CA PHE A 36 17.44 -4.41 -23.07
C PHE A 36 17.82 -5.79 -23.58
N CYS A 37 17.02 -6.81 -23.26
CA CYS A 37 17.15 -8.13 -23.90
C CYS A 37 15.96 -8.34 -24.85
N GLY A 38 16.25 -8.63 -26.12
CA GLY A 38 15.28 -8.79 -27.21
C GLY A 38 15.95 -8.67 -28.59
N THR A 39 15.29 -9.13 -29.64
CA THR A 39 15.93 -9.34 -30.96
C THR A 39 16.31 -8.06 -31.73
N ARG A 40 15.89 -6.85 -31.31
CA ARG A 40 16.29 -5.53 -31.88
C ARG A 40 16.01 -4.38 -30.88
N PRO A 41 17.01 -3.80 -30.18
CA PRO A 41 16.74 -2.80 -29.13
C PRO A 41 16.98 -1.36 -29.63
N ILE A 42 15.93 -0.54 -29.64
CA ILE A 42 16.00 0.92 -29.60
C ILE A 42 14.92 1.38 -28.60
N TYR A 43 15.24 2.40 -27.78
CA TYR A 43 14.36 2.97 -26.74
C TYR A 43 13.05 3.48 -27.34
N THR A 44 12.06 2.60 -27.45
CA THR A 44 10.71 2.89 -27.93
C THR A 44 9.74 1.97 -27.20
N GLU A 45 8.51 2.41 -27.00
CA GLU A 45 7.41 1.74 -26.29
C GLU A 45 6.95 0.39 -26.91
N LYS A 46 7.80 -0.33 -27.65
CA LYS A 46 7.40 -1.38 -28.61
C LYS A 46 8.11 -2.73 -28.50
N HIS A 47 8.97 -2.98 -27.52
CA HIS A 47 9.69 -4.28 -27.41
C HIS A 47 9.35 -5.05 -26.16
N CYS A 48 8.69 -6.18 -26.41
CA CYS A 48 7.74 -6.80 -25.50
C CYS A 48 7.93 -8.31 -25.58
N LEU A 49 8.20 -9.01 -24.48
CA LEU A 49 8.22 -10.47 -24.41
C LEU A 49 6.89 -10.96 -24.98
N THR A 50 6.99 -11.80 -26.00
CA THR A 50 5.84 -12.38 -26.66
C THR A 50 5.20 -13.41 -25.75
N ARG A 51 3.90 -13.66 -25.97
CA ARG A 51 3.15 -14.74 -25.31
C ARG A 51 3.88 -16.09 -25.39
N LYS A 52 4.55 -16.38 -26.52
CA LYS A 52 5.31 -17.61 -26.78
C LYS A 52 6.60 -17.70 -25.94
N GLU A 53 7.25 -16.57 -25.69
CA GLU A 53 8.44 -16.54 -24.84
C GLU A 53 8.06 -16.71 -23.37
N LEU A 54 7.00 -16.03 -22.93
CA LEU A 54 6.48 -16.15 -21.57
C LEU A 54 5.84 -17.51 -21.28
N SER A 55 5.28 -18.19 -22.29
CA SER A 55 4.63 -19.49 -22.10
C SER A 55 5.57 -20.58 -21.58
N ARG A 56 6.89 -20.42 -21.75
CA ARG A 56 7.90 -21.31 -21.16
C ARG A 56 7.92 -21.25 -19.64
N TRP A 57 7.37 -20.19 -19.07
CA TRP A 57 7.33 -19.98 -17.63
C TRP A 57 5.98 -20.30 -16.99
N TRP A 58 4.96 -20.54 -17.81
CA TRP A 58 3.62 -20.91 -17.37
C TRP A 58 3.51 -22.43 -17.20
N GLY A 59 2.74 -22.84 -16.21
CA GLY A 59 2.32 -24.22 -16.02
C GLY A 59 1.10 -24.55 -16.89
N PRO A 60 0.89 -25.84 -17.21
CA PRO A 60 -0.27 -26.30 -17.97
C PRO A 60 -1.62 -26.03 -17.27
N LYS A 61 -1.60 -25.73 -15.97
CA LYS A 61 -2.77 -25.43 -15.13
C LYS A 61 -3.04 -23.92 -14.96
N ASP A 62 -2.25 -23.05 -15.57
CA ASP A 62 -2.39 -21.59 -15.44
C ASP A 62 -3.45 -21.06 -16.43
N THR A 63 -4.70 -21.13 -15.99
CA THR A 63 -5.86 -20.82 -16.86
C THR A 63 -6.13 -19.32 -17.00
N THR A 64 -5.65 -18.48 -16.08
CA THR A 64 -5.90 -17.03 -16.08
C THR A 64 -4.63 -16.23 -16.30
N ASP A 65 -4.76 -15.05 -16.92
CA ASP A 65 -3.61 -14.17 -17.18
C ASP A 65 -2.97 -13.67 -15.90
N PHE A 66 -3.76 -13.48 -14.83
CA PHE A 66 -3.23 -13.18 -13.50
C PHE A 66 -2.35 -14.31 -12.96
N LYS A 67 -2.80 -15.58 -13.01
CA LYS A 67 -1.99 -16.72 -12.54
C LYS A 67 -0.67 -16.85 -13.33
N LYS A 68 -0.75 -16.72 -14.65
CA LYS A 68 0.43 -16.71 -15.53
C LYS A 68 1.41 -15.60 -15.16
N LEU A 69 0.91 -14.39 -14.95
CA LEU A 69 1.72 -13.23 -14.54
C LEU A 69 2.40 -13.45 -13.18
N MET A 70 1.66 -13.96 -12.19
CA MET A 70 2.20 -14.25 -10.87
C MET A 70 3.30 -15.30 -10.92
N LYS A 71 3.16 -16.35 -11.74
CA LYS A 71 4.22 -17.35 -11.95
C LYS A 71 5.48 -16.75 -12.54
N VAL A 72 5.34 -15.83 -13.48
CA VAL A 72 6.49 -15.10 -14.03
C VAL A 72 7.15 -14.23 -12.97
N LEU A 73 6.35 -13.49 -12.20
CA LEU A 73 6.85 -12.62 -11.13
C LEU A 73 7.59 -13.41 -10.05
N GLU A 74 7.04 -14.55 -9.60
CA GLU A 74 7.69 -15.46 -8.65
C GLU A 74 9.07 -15.91 -9.16
N LYS A 75 9.17 -16.25 -10.45
CA LYS A 75 10.46 -16.63 -11.06
C LYS A 75 11.42 -15.46 -11.13
N ILE A 76 10.97 -14.28 -11.54
CA ILE A 76 11.83 -13.09 -11.63
C ILE A 76 12.40 -12.74 -10.26
N VAL A 77 11.58 -12.69 -9.22
CA VAL A 77 12.01 -12.39 -7.85
C VAL A 77 12.98 -13.45 -7.31
N SER A 78 12.87 -14.70 -7.76
CA SER A 78 13.81 -15.77 -7.38
C SER A 78 15.18 -15.66 -8.08
N ILE A 79 15.23 -15.08 -9.28
CA ILE A 79 16.44 -14.94 -10.09
C ILE A 79 17.17 -13.64 -9.73
N PHE A 80 16.41 -12.56 -9.59
CA PHE A 80 16.91 -11.23 -9.29
C PHE A 80 16.44 -10.87 -7.88
N PRO A 81 17.32 -10.97 -6.86
CA PRO A 81 17.00 -10.41 -5.56
C PRO A 81 16.80 -8.91 -5.74
N CYS A 82 15.55 -8.48 -5.60
CA CYS A 82 15.16 -7.09 -5.67
C CYS A 82 14.98 -6.57 -4.25
N ASP A 83 15.63 -5.45 -3.95
CA ASP A 83 15.42 -4.74 -2.69
C ASP A 83 14.05 -4.05 -2.63
N GLN A 84 13.45 -3.80 -3.81
CA GLN A 84 12.12 -3.21 -3.94
C GLN A 84 11.31 -3.86 -5.05
N ILE A 85 10.01 -4.08 -4.81
CA ILE A 85 9.08 -4.64 -5.79
C ILE A 85 7.89 -3.69 -5.96
N GLY A 86 7.81 -3.08 -7.15
CA GLY A 86 6.65 -2.30 -7.59
C GLY A 86 5.76 -3.11 -8.52
N PHE A 87 4.44 -3.10 -8.30
CA PHE A 87 3.48 -3.70 -9.22
C PHE A 87 2.41 -2.70 -9.66
N TYR A 88 2.21 -2.60 -10.97
CA TYR A 88 1.24 -1.68 -11.55
C TYR A 88 0.31 -2.44 -12.47
N PHE A 89 -0.99 -2.37 -12.21
CA PHE A 89 -1.96 -3.07 -13.04
C PHE A 89 -3.10 -2.19 -13.49
N HIS A 90 -3.55 -2.44 -14.72
CA HIS A 90 -4.65 -1.71 -15.33
C HIS A 90 -5.97 -2.48 -15.14
N GLN A 91 -6.76 -2.12 -14.12
CA GLN A 91 -7.95 -2.89 -13.75
C GLN A 91 -9.00 -2.92 -14.89
N MET A 92 -9.13 -1.84 -15.67
CA MET A 92 -10.04 -1.78 -16.83
C MET A 92 -9.80 -2.88 -17.87
N PHE A 93 -8.58 -3.42 -17.95
CA PHE A 93 -8.23 -4.50 -18.88
C PHE A 93 -8.27 -5.89 -18.23
N MET A 94 -8.45 -5.97 -16.91
CA MET A 94 -8.53 -7.22 -16.15
C MET A 94 -9.98 -7.59 -15.87
N LYS A 95 -10.69 -8.07 -16.90
CA LYS A 95 -12.14 -8.37 -16.85
C LYS A 95 -12.54 -9.34 -15.72
N THR A 96 -11.65 -10.24 -15.31
CA THR A 96 -11.94 -11.33 -14.36
C THR A 96 -11.21 -11.22 -13.03
N THR A 97 -10.20 -10.37 -12.91
CA THR A 97 -9.35 -10.30 -11.71
C THR A 97 -9.67 -9.05 -10.91
N ARG A 98 -10.28 -9.23 -9.74
CA ARG A 98 -10.56 -8.14 -8.81
C ARG A 98 -9.32 -7.79 -8.00
N ILE A 99 -9.23 -6.56 -7.52
CA ILE A 99 -8.12 -6.09 -6.67
C ILE A 99 -7.88 -6.96 -5.44
N ARG A 100 -8.95 -7.49 -4.81
CA ARG A 100 -8.80 -8.42 -3.68
C ARG A 100 -8.07 -9.70 -4.06
N THR A 101 -8.27 -10.21 -5.28
CA THR A 101 -7.55 -11.38 -5.79
C THR A 101 -6.06 -11.08 -5.96
N VAL A 102 -5.73 -9.85 -6.37
CA VAL A 102 -4.34 -9.36 -6.43
C VAL A 102 -3.75 -9.31 -5.02
N LEU A 103 -4.36 -8.55 -4.10
CA LEU A 103 -3.85 -8.34 -2.74
C LEU A 103 -3.70 -9.64 -1.91
N ASN A 104 -4.50 -10.66 -2.19
CA ASN A 104 -4.39 -11.96 -1.53
C ASN A 104 -3.18 -12.80 -1.99
N HIS A 105 -2.55 -12.48 -3.11
CA HIS A 105 -1.45 -13.28 -3.61
C HIS A 105 -0.17 -13.03 -2.78
N PRO A 106 0.55 -14.07 -2.29
CA PRO A 106 1.64 -13.92 -1.33
C PRO A 106 2.76 -12.97 -1.75
N VAL A 107 3.02 -12.86 -3.05
CA VAL A 107 4.05 -11.96 -3.60
C VAL A 107 3.76 -10.49 -3.29
N PHE A 108 2.49 -10.09 -3.17
CA PHE A 108 2.11 -8.70 -2.89
C PHE A 108 2.33 -8.29 -1.45
N LYS A 109 2.42 -9.25 -0.53
CA LYS A 109 2.85 -8.97 0.85
C LYS A 109 4.32 -8.53 0.92
N LYS A 110 5.08 -8.72 -0.18
CA LYS A 110 6.46 -8.31 -0.33
C LYS A 110 6.63 -7.14 -1.31
N CYS A 111 5.52 -6.56 -1.79
CA CYS A 111 5.58 -5.42 -2.70
C CYS A 111 5.65 -4.12 -1.91
N ASP A 112 6.61 -3.27 -2.26
CA ASP A 112 6.78 -1.94 -1.68
C ASP A 112 5.80 -0.94 -2.26
N SER A 113 5.55 -1.07 -3.57
CA SER A 113 4.66 -0.19 -4.31
C SER A 113 3.62 -0.99 -5.09
N LEU A 114 2.36 -0.54 -5.04
CA LEU A 114 1.25 -1.13 -5.77
C LEU A 114 0.40 -0.02 -6.40
N GLY A 115 0.20 -0.03 -7.71
CA GLY A 115 -0.66 0.95 -8.37
C GLY A 115 -1.80 0.30 -9.14
N VAL A 116 -3.00 0.78 -8.89
CA VAL A 116 -4.20 0.48 -9.67
C VAL A 116 -4.39 1.61 -10.66
N ILE A 117 -4.04 1.34 -11.91
CA ILE A 117 -4.14 2.31 -12.99
C ILE A 117 -5.48 2.11 -13.69
N ARG A 118 -6.30 3.16 -13.81
CA ARG A 118 -7.57 3.13 -14.55
C ARG A 118 -8.45 1.93 -14.15
N GLY A 119 -9.18 2.11 -13.06
CA GLY A 119 -10.09 1.12 -12.48
C GLY A 119 -11.12 1.80 -11.60
N LYS A 120 -12.33 1.24 -11.53
CA LYS A 120 -13.32 1.65 -10.54
C LYS A 120 -13.12 0.77 -9.31
N VAL A 121 -12.59 1.36 -8.24
CA VAL A 121 -12.63 0.77 -6.89
C VAL A 121 -13.79 1.42 -6.18
N THR A 122 -14.79 0.64 -5.82
CA THR A 122 -15.97 1.16 -5.09
C THR A 122 -15.62 1.49 -3.64
N THR A 123 -16.38 2.37 -2.98
CA THR A 123 -16.17 2.68 -1.56
C THR A 123 -16.23 1.42 -0.68
N LYS A 124 -17.18 0.53 -0.96
CA LYS A 124 -17.30 -0.77 -0.28
C LYS A 124 -16.06 -1.65 -0.47
N GLU A 125 -15.48 -1.68 -1.67
CA GLU A 125 -14.23 -2.40 -1.89
C GLU A 125 -13.08 -1.74 -1.14
N MET A 126 -13.00 -0.42 -1.12
CA MET A 126 -11.97 0.32 -0.41
C MET A 126 -12.01 0.08 1.10
N ASN A 127 -13.20 0.18 1.72
CA ASN A 127 -13.38 -0.15 3.14
C ASN A 127 -12.92 -1.58 3.45
N SER A 128 -13.30 -2.55 2.62
CA SER A 128 -12.83 -3.92 2.80
C SER A 128 -11.32 -4.08 2.59
N ILE A 129 -10.70 -3.25 1.75
CA ILE A 129 -9.24 -3.25 1.56
C ILE A 129 -8.55 -2.72 2.82
N LEU A 130 -8.98 -1.57 3.33
CA LEU A 130 -8.45 -0.98 4.56
C LEU A 130 -8.61 -1.95 5.72
N ASP A 131 -9.80 -2.50 5.88
CA ASP A 131 -10.12 -3.40 6.97
C ASP A 131 -9.30 -4.72 6.93
N ALA A 132 -9.25 -5.39 5.76
CA ALA A 132 -8.55 -6.67 5.63
C ALA A 132 -7.03 -6.57 5.49
N TYR A 133 -6.52 -5.55 4.80
CA TYR A 133 -5.09 -5.44 4.45
C TYR A 133 -4.38 -4.31 5.19
N TRP A 134 -5.08 -3.46 5.93
CA TRP A 134 -4.44 -2.51 6.83
C TRP A 134 -4.76 -2.82 8.29
N VAL A 135 -6.01 -2.61 8.72
CA VAL A 135 -6.45 -2.65 10.12
C VAL A 135 -6.16 -4.02 10.74
N ARG A 136 -6.59 -5.11 10.09
CA ARG A 136 -6.40 -6.48 10.60
C ARG A 136 -5.19 -7.22 10.03
N SER A 137 -4.35 -6.55 9.24
CA SER A 137 -3.19 -7.20 8.63
C SER A 137 -2.07 -7.42 9.66
N GLU A 138 -1.53 -8.64 9.68
CA GLU A 138 -0.38 -9.01 10.52
C GLU A 138 0.97 -8.58 9.92
N VAL A 139 0.98 -8.15 8.66
CA VAL A 139 2.19 -7.73 7.94
C VAL A 139 2.07 -6.27 7.52
N ASP A 140 3.22 -5.60 7.40
CA ASP A 140 3.31 -4.26 6.83
C ASP A 140 2.90 -4.29 5.36
N MET A 141 1.69 -3.80 5.08
CA MET A 141 1.21 -3.55 3.73
C MET A 141 1.45 -2.08 3.38
N PHE A 142 1.58 -1.77 2.08
CA PHE A 142 1.67 -0.40 1.57
C PHE A 142 2.92 0.38 2.04
N ASN A 143 4.08 -0.28 2.03
CA ASN A 143 5.36 0.25 2.51
C ASN A 143 5.72 1.62 1.92
N GLU A 144 5.72 1.76 0.59
CA GLU A 144 6.05 3.02 -0.07
C GLU A 144 4.84 3.69 -0.68
N SER A 145 4.10 3.03 -1.56
CA SER A 145 2.94 3.67 -2.14
C SER A 145 1.94 2.65 -2.67
N PHE A 146 0.73 2.71 -2.14
CA PHE A 146 -0.43 2.19 -2.81
C PHE A 146 -1.24 3.33 -3.38
N TYR A 147 -1.38 3.38 -4.70
CA TYR A 147 -2.19 4.41 -5.31
C TYR A 147 -3.27 3.83 -6.21
N ILE A 148 -4.45 4.46 -6.14
CA ILE A 148 -5.59 4.16 -6.99
C ILE A 148 -5.88 5.41 -7.79
N LYS A 149 -5.81 5.31 -9.12
CA LYS A 149 -6.28 6.41 -9.96
C LYS A 149 -7.81 6.43 -9.92
N MET A 150 -8.35 7.50 -9.36
CA MET A 150 -9.78 7.71 -9.21
C MET A 150 -10.33 8.49 -10.41
N GLU A 151 -11.54 8.15 -10.84
CA GLU A 151 -12.30 8.98 -11.80
C GLU A 151 -13.09 10.06 -11.06
N ASP A 152 -13.63 9.72 -9.88
CA ASP A 152 -14.43 10.56 -9.00
C ASP A 152 -13.85 10.54 -7.58
N ASP A 153 -14.08 11.60 -6.81
CA ASP A 153 -13.71 11.64 -5.38
C ASP A 153 -14.51 10.59 -4.59
N ILE A 154 -13.89 9.96 -3.58
CA ILE A 154 -14.61 9.00 -2.72
C ILE A 154 -15.33 9.80 -1.64
N PRO A 155 -16.65 9.61 -1.46
CA PRO A 155 -17.40 10.26 -0.38
C PRO A 155 -16.79 9.89 0.97
N GLU A 156 -16.37 10.90 1.75
CA GLU A 156 -15.74 10.70 3.05
C GLU A 156 -16.68 10.08 4.10
N ASP A 157 -17.99 10.25 3.91
CA ASP A 157 -19.08 9.72 4.73
C ASP A 157 -19.29 8.22 4.50
N GLU A 158 -18.96 7.70 3.32
CA GLU A 158 -19.02 6.28 3.01
C GLU A 158 -17.70 5.54 3.30
N LEU A 159 -16.57 6.25 3.25
CA LEU A 159 -15.24 5.70 3.49
C LEU A 159 -14.92 5.62 4.99
N PHE A 160 -14.07 4.67 5.38
CA PHE A 160 -13.64 4.42 6.76
C PHE A 160 -14.75 3.90 7.69
N ASN A 161 -15.80 3.29 7.11
CA ASN A 161 -16.89 2.72 7.90
C ASN A 161 -16.37 1.71 8.93
N GLY A 162 -16.65 1.98 10.22
CA GLY A 162 -16.22 1.14 11.33
C GLY A 162 -14.71 1.25 11.66
N ILE A 163 -14.04 2.33 11.26
CA ILE A 163 -12.61 2.54 11.51
C ILE A 163 -12.40 3.93 12.12
N THR A 164 -11.84 3.99 13.34
CA THR A 164 -11.37 5.25 13.93
C THR A 164 -10.30 5.89 13.07
N ARG A 165 -10.42 7.20 12.83
CA ARG A 165 -9.50 7.96 11.99
C ARG A 165 -9.20 9.35 12.54
N LEU A 166 -8.06 9.90 12.14
CA LEU A 166 -7.78 11.33 12.25
C LEU A 166 -7.94 11.99 10.88
N ASN A 167 -8.63 13.12 10.83
CA ASN A 167 -8.74 13.97 9.65
C ASN A 167 -7.84 15.19 9.85
N SER A 168 -6.88 15.43 8.96
CA SER A 168 -6.00 16.61 9.01
C SER A 168 -5.98 17.36 7.69
N ASN A 169 -5.94 18.69 7.79
CA ASN A 169 -5.71 19.60 6.68
C ASN A 169 -4.33 20.29 6.74
N ARG A 170 -3.43 19.80 7.62
CA ARG A 170 -2.12 20.42 7.88
C ARG A 170 -1.24 20.50 6.62
N LEU A 171 -1.37 19.54 5.72
CA LEU A 171 -0.57 19.46 4.50
C LEU A 171 -1.16 20.26 3.33
N SER A 172 -2.20 21.08 3.57
CA SER A 172 -2.96 21.82 2.54
C SER A 172 -3.81 20.94 1.62
N PHE A 173 -3.96 19.66 1.97
CA PHE A 173 -4.89 18.73 1.35
C PHE A 173 -5.47 17.79 2.43
N PRO A 174 -6.71 17.28 2.24
CA PRO A 174 -7.30 16.32 3.15
C PRO A 174 -6.41 15.08 3.29
N THR A 175 -6.04 14.79 4.54
CA THR A 175 -5.23 13.64 4.91
C THR A 175 -5.91 12.88 6.04
N TYR A 176 -6.01 11.56 5.89
CA TYR A 176 -6.61 10.67 6.87
C TYR A 176 -5.54 9.77 7.46
N PHE A 177 -5.52 9.59 8.77
CA PHE A 177 -4.62 8.67 9.45
C PHE A 177 -5.43 7.56 10.10
N LEU A 178 -5.04 6.31 9.84
CA LEU A 178 -5.66 5.12 10.44
C LEU A 178 -4.60 4.30 11.14
N MET A 179 -4.92 3.80 12.33
CA MET A 179 -4.05 2.89 13.05
C MET A 179 -4.34 1.43 12.66
N ALA A 180 -3.30 0.61 12.59
CA ALA A 180 -3.48 -0.84 12.52
C ALA A 180 -3.86 -1.40 13.89
N ASN A 181 -4.71 -2.42 13.93
CA ASN A 181 -5.02 -3.14 15.16
C ASN A 181 -3.79 -3.97 15.56
N THR A 182 -2.95 -3.42 16.45
CA THR A 182 -1.67 -4.00 16.81
C THR A 182 -1.75 -4.76 18.13
N THR A 183 -2.47 -5.87 18.12
CA THR A 183 -2.35 -6.90 19.18
C THR A 183 -1.10 -7.77 19.03
N LYS A 184 -0.27 -7.56 17.99
CA LYS A 184 0.84 -8.46 17.61
C LYS A 184 2.14 -7.73 17.24
N ILE A 185 3.26 -8.29 17.73
CA ILE A 185 4.62 -7.72 17.84
C ILE A 185 5.36 -7.52 16.51
N HIS A 186 4.89 -8.09 15.39
CA HIS A 186 5.71 -8.21 14.16
C HIS A 186 5.57 -7.07 13.15
N ARG A 187 4.84 -6.01 13.47
CA ARG A 187 4.56 -4.91 12.54
C ARG A 187 5.43 -3.70 12.85
N LYS A 188 6.19 -3.21 11.86
CA LYS A 188 7.00 -2.00 12.05
C LYS A 188 6.13 -0.74 11.92
N ARG A 189 5.19 -0.70 10.98
CA ARG A 189 4.41 0.50 10.65
C ARG A 189 3.01 0.45 11.22
N GLN A 190 2.72 1.36 12.15
CA GLN A 190 1.47 1.35 12.90
C GLN A 190 0.40 2.27 12.29
N ILE A 191 0.79 3.22 11.43
CA ILE A 191 -0.14 4.17 10.78
C ILE A 191 -0.12 4.00 9.27
N ILE A 192 -1.29 4.14 8.65
CA ILE A 192 -1.39 4.47 7.24
C ILE A 192 -1.94 5.87 7.16
N PHE A 193 -1.32 6.67 6.30
CA PHE A 193 -1.90 7.95 5.94
C PHE A 193 -2.39 7.88 4.50
N ILE A 194 -3.53 8.54 4.28
CA ILE A 194 -4.30 8.44 3.06
C ILE A 194 -4.59 9.86 2.60
N TYR A 195 -4.28 10.17 1.36
CA TYR A 195 -4.46 11.52 0.84
C TYR A 195 -4.76 11.50 -0.65
N TYR A 196 -5.34 12.60 -1.12
CA TYR A 196 -5.64 12.81 -2.52
C TYR A 196 -4.55 13.65 -3.18
N ASP A 197 -4.05 13.17 -4.32
CA ASP A 197 -3.06 13.89 -5.12
C ASP A 197 -3.25 13.58 -6.61
N GLU A 198 -3.41 14.62 -7.45
CA GLU A 198 -3.59 14.49 -8.91
C GLU A 198 -4.63 13.44 -9.36
N LYS A 199 -5.81 13.38 -8.73
CA LYS A 199 -6.84 12.36 -8.97
C LYS A 199 -6.40 10.93 -8.62
N LYS A 200 -5.45 10.79 -7.71
CA LYS A 200 -5.01 9.50 -7.16
C LYS A 200 -5.28 9.52 -5.67
N LEU A 201 -5.95 8.50 -5.18
CA LEU A 201 -5.94 8.18 -3.77
C LEU A 201 -4.62 7.49 -3.47
N LYS A 202 -3.80 8.06 -2.59
CA LYS A 202 -2.51 7.52 -2.18
C LYS A 202 -2.59 7.05 -0.74
N LEU A 203 -1.97 5.91 -0.50
CA LEU A 203 -1.95 5.20 0.76
C LEU A 203 -0.52 4.78 1.06
N SER A 204 -0.04 5.16 2.23
CA SER A 204 1.34 4.94 2.61
C SER A 204 1.44 4.63 4.09
N ALA A 205 2.11 3.53 4.39
CA ALA A 205 2.38 3.10 5.74
C ALA A 205 3.50 3.95 6.36
N TRP A 206 3.44 4.17 7.67
CA TRP A 206 4.41 4.96 8.40
C TRP A 206 4.68 4.39 9.79
N SER A 207 5.93 4.55 10.23
CA SER A 207 6.43 4.30 11.59
C SER A 207 7.25 5.50 12.07
N PRO A 208 7.41 5.69 13.39
CA PRO A 208 8.23 6.78 13.94
C PRO A 208 9.68 6.79 13.43
N GLU A 209 10.21 5.64 13.01
CA GLU A 209 11.55 5.52 12.44
C GLU A 209 11.61 5.90 10.95
N ASP A 210 10.47 6.07 10.27
CA ASP A 210 10.42 6.45 8.87
C ASP A 210 10.49 7.98 8.70
N ILE A 211 11.45 8.43 7.88
CA ILE A 211 11.61 9.85 7.55
C ILE A 211 10.79 10.16 6.30
N TRP A 212 9.60 10.75 6.49
CA TRP A 212 8.68 11.10 5.40
C TRP A 212 8.39 12.58 5.39
N LYS A 213 8.94 13.26 4.39
CA LYS A 213 8.82 14.69 4.21
C LYS A 213 8.11 15.02 2.91
N ASP A 214 7.28 16.06 2.93
CA ASP A 214 6.72 16.62 1.71
C ASP A 214 7.77 17.37 0.89
N ILE A 215 7.37 17.92 -0.26
CA ILE A 215 8.25 18.69 -1.15
C ILE A 215 8.87 19.92 -0.48
N ASN A 216 8.27 20.40 0.61
CA ASN A 216 8.73 21.55 1.39
C ASN A 216 9.54 21.11 2.63
N GLY A 217 9.85 19.82 2.77
CA GLY A 217 10.61 19.28 3.89
C GLY A 217 9.80 19.11 5.18
N ARG A 218 8.47 19.27 5.15
CA ARG A 218 7.59 19.12 6.32
C ARG A 218 7.26 17.65 6.54
N ASP A 219 7.28 17.21 7.79
CA ASP A 219 6.92 15.82 8.12
C ASP A 219 5.46 15.55 7.76
N ILE A 220 5.23 14.48 7.01
CA ILE A 220 3.89 14.08 6.54
C ILE A 220 3.11 13.45 7.70
N CYS A 221 3.77 12.62 8.50
CA CYS A 221 3.24 12.02 9.70
C CYS A 221 4.19 12.30 10.87
N ARG A 222 3.64 12.50 12.07
CA ARG A 222 4.39 12.77 13.30
C ARG A 222 3.89 11.84 14.40
N GLN A 223 4.67 11.76 15.47
CA GLN A 223 4.32 10.95 16.64
C GLN A 223 2.97 11.36 17.27
N ILE A 224 2.60 12.65 17.18
CA ILE A 224 1.36 13.16 17.74
C ILE A 224 0.11 12.51 17.11
N GLU A 225 0.15 12.19 15.81
CA GLU A 225 -0.97 11.49 15.16
C GLU A 225 -1.07 10.02 15.63
N LEU A 226 0.05 9.38 15.97
CA LEU A 226 0.06 8.02 16.55
C LEU A 226 -0.49 8.00 17.96
N ASP A 227 -0.05 8.94 18.79
CA ASP A 227 -0.47 9.01 20.18
C ASP A 227 -1.97 9.30 20.29
N ALA A 228 -2.48 10.23 19.47
CA ALA A 228 -3.92 10.53 19.42
C ALA A 228 -4.76 9.31 19.00
N LEU A 229 -4.31 8.53 18.01
CA LEU A 229 -5.02 7.31 17.61
C LEU A 229 -5.02 6.25 18.72
N LYS A 230 -3.89 6.07 19.43
CA LYS A 230 -3.81 5.14 20.57
C LYS A 230 -4.74 5.53 21.71
N ASP A 231 -4.75 6.82 22.05
CA ASP A 231 -5.61 7.36 23.11
C ASP A 231 -7.09 7.25 22.73
N ALA A 232 -7.46 7.49 21.47
CA ALA A 232 -8.83 7.33 20.97
C ALA A 232 -9.31 5.87 21.03
N GLU A 233 -8.49 4.91 20.57
CA GLU A 233 -8.83 3.49 20.69
C GLU A 233 -8.98 3.05 22.15
N LYS A 234 -8.06 3.48 23.03
CA LYS A 234 -8.16 3.21 24.47
C LYS A 234 -9.45 3.78 25.07
N ARG A 235 -9.84 5.01 24.68
CA ARG A 235 -11.09 5.62 25.10
C ARG A 235 -12.29 4.79 24.66
N ASN A 236 -12.31 4.30 23.42
CA ASN A 236 -13.39 3.45 22.92
C ASN A 236 -13.49 2.12 23.68
N GLU A 237 -12.36 1.48 23.98
CA GLU A 237 -12.34 0.27 24.80
C GLU A 237 -12.89 0.50 26.21
N LEU A 238 -12.54 1.63 26.83
CA LEU A 238 -13.02 2.00 28.17
C LEU A 238 -14.52 2.32 28.16
N LYS A 239 -15.01 3.06 27.16
CA LYS A 239 -16.46 3.33 26.99
C LYS A 239 -17.24 2.03 26.89
N LYS A 240 -16.75 1.05 26.11
CA LYS A 240 -17.38 -0.27 26.00
C LYS A 240 -17.35 -1.05 27.32
N LYS A 241 -16.25 -1.02 28.07
CA LYS A 241 -16.18 -1.65 29.41
C LYS A 241 -17.15 -0.99 30.39
N LEU A 242 -17.36 0.32 30.29
CA LEU A 242 -18.29 1.06 31.13
C LEU A 242 -19.75 0.68 30.87
N GLU A 243 -20.11 0.34 29.63
CA GLU A 243 -21.43 -0.22 29.30
C GLU A 243 -21.68 -1.57 30.01
N GLU A 244 -20.62 -2.32 30.27
CA GLU A 244 -20.67 -3.64 30.92
C GLU A 244 -20.59 -3.53 32.45
N ASN A 245 -19.87 -2.54 33.00
CA ASN A 245 -19.69 -2.31 34.43
C ASN A 245 -19.62 -0.81 34.75
N ASP A 246 -20.51 -0.33 35.62
CA ASP A 246 -20.51 1.07 36.07
C ASP A 246 -19.38 1.32 37.08
N ASP A 247 -18.25 1.85 36.59
CA ASP A 247 -17.02 2.06 37.36
C ASP A 247 -16.56 3.54 37.29
N GLU A 248 -16.43 4.18 38.45
CA GLU A 248 -16.01 5.58 38.56
C GLU A 248 -14.55 5.81 38.17
N GLU A 249 -13.66 4.82 38.34
CA GLU A 249 -12.28 4.92 37.87
C GLU A 249 -12.23 4.94 36.34
N ILE A 250 -13.02 4.10 35.68
CA ILE A 250 -13.15 4.09 34.21
C ILE A 250 -13.69 5.44 33.71
N LYS A 251 -14.72 6.00 34.36
CA LYS A 251 -15.25 7.33 34.01
C LYS A 251 -14.20 8.42 34.16
N LYS A 252 -13.38 8.37 35.21
CA LYS A 252 -12.30 9.33 35.43
C LYS A 252 -11.25 9.22 34.32
N GLU A 253 -10.83 8.02 33.96
CA GLU A 253 -9.85 7.80 32.90
C GLU A 253 -10.37 8.25 31.52
N ILE A 254 -11.65 8.04 31.22
CA ILE A 254 -12.29 8.58 30.01
C ILE A 254 -12.21 10.11 29.97
N ARG A 255 -12.52 10.80 31.08
CA ARG A 255 -12.43 12.27 31.15
C ARG A 255 -11.01 12.78 30.91
N GLU A 256 -10.01 12.14 31.50
CA GLU A 256 -8.60 12.50 31.29
C GLU A 256 -8.18 12.31 29.83
N LEU A 257 -8.65 11.23 29.18
CA LEU A 257 -8.42 11.00 27.76
C LEU A 257 -9.15 12.05 26.89
N ASP A 258 -10.38 12.42 27.23
CA ASP A 258 -11.13 13.46 26.50
C ASP A 258 -10.40 14.80 26.50
N GLU A 259 -9.90 15.24 27.67
CA GLU A 259 -9.12 16.48 27.79
C GLU A 259 -7.82 16.41 26.98
N LYS A 260 -7.09 15.29 27.07
CA LYS A 260 -5.85 15.06 26.33
C LYS A 260 -6.08 15.07 24.82
N LEU A 261 -7.11 14.36 24.34
CA LEU A 261 -7.46 14.28 22.92
C LEU A 261 -7.86 15.66 22.38
N LEU A 262 -8.63 16.44 23.13
CA LEU A 262 -8.99 17.81 22.75
C LEU A 262 -7.75 18.69 22.60
N GLU A 263 -6.79 18.60 23.52
CA GLU A 263 -5.52 19.34 23.40
C GLU A 263 -4.73 18.92 22.15
N LEU A 264 -4.70 17.61 21.86
CA LEU A 264 -4.03 17.04 20.69
C LEU A 264 -4.69 17.48 19.38
N GLU A 265 -6.03 17.56 19.30
CA GLU A 265 -6.74 18.07 18.13
C GLU A 265 -6.38 19.52 17.83
N VAL A 266 -6.38 20.37 18.88
CA VAL A 266 -6.05 21.81 18.77
C VAL A 266 -4.59 22.00 18.34
N ARG A 267 -3.65 21.34 19.02
CA ARG A 267 -2.21 21.47 18.74
C ARG A 267 -1.81 20.80 17.42
N GLY A 268 -2.40 19.65 17.16
CA GLY A 268 -2.11 18.79 16.01
C GLY A 268 -2.71 19.29 14.71
N LYS A 269 -3.76 20.13 14.78
CA LYS A 269 -4.57 20.59 13.64
C LYS A 269 -5.20 19.41 12.90
N PHE A 270 -5.86 18.54 13.65
CA PHE A 270 -6.65 17.42 13.15
C PHE A 270 -7.93 17.26 13.99
N SER A 271 -8.89 16.50 13.48
CA SER A 271 -10.07 16.06 14.22
C SER A 271 -10.14 14.53 14.26
N ILE A 272 -10.61 13.97 15.36
CA ILE A 272 -10.77 12.54 15.59
C ILE A 272 -12.20 12.14 15.24
N ILE A 273 -12.35 11.12 14.41
CA ILE A 273 -13.65 10.51 14.09
C ILE A 273 -13.59 9.05 14.55
N GLU A 274 -14.39 8.71 15.55
CA GLU A 274 -14.47 7.35 16.12
C GLU A 274 -15.50 6.48 15.37
N SER A 275 -15.27 5.17 15.39
CA SER A 275 -16.18 4.15 14.84
C SER A 275 -17.31 3.77 15.77
#